data_AF-A0A944LL10-F1
#
_entry.id   AF-A0A944LL10-F1
#
_cell.length_a   1.000
_cell.length_b   1.000
_cell.length_c   1.000
_cell.angle_alpha   90.00
_cell.angle_beta   90.00
_cell.angle_gamma   90.00
#
_symmetry.space_group_name_H-M   'P 1'
#
loop_
_entity.id
_entity.type
_entity.pdbx_description
1 polymer ?
#
loop_
_entity_poly.entity_id
_entity_poly.type
_entity_poly.pdbx_seq_one_letter_code
_entity_poly.pdbx_strand_id
1 'polypeptide(L)' 'MDADAMQGWALAHGWAGKNPEGLAQYVRDINGGKRPRARHVLRSDYVDYLRQGWHRATIQTLRTKNRSQPRGSAYLVA' A
#
# COMPACT_ATOMS: atom_id res chain seq x y z
N MET A 1 -4.37 7.15 -7.31
CA MET A 1 -3.64 5.93 -7.75
C MET A 1 -3.82 5.80 -9.24
N ASP A 2 -2.81 5.44 -10.03
CA ASP A 2 -2.97 5.36 -11.50
C ASP A 2 -3.66 4.05 -11.91
N ALA A 3 -4.72 4.14 -12.72
CA ALA A 3 -5.57 2.99 -13.04
C ALA A 3 -4.90 2.00 -14.01
N ASP A 4 -4.20 2.54 -15.00
CA ASP A 4 -3.53 1.74 -16.03
C ASP A 4 -2.31 1.02 -15.45
N ALA A 5 -1.55 1.70 -14.59
CA ALA A 5 -0.48 1.07 -13.81
C ALA A 5 -0.99 -0.07 -12.93
N MET A 6 -2.17 0.05 -12.31
CA MET A 6 -2.73 -1.01 -11.48
C MET A 6 -3.21 -2.21 -12.31
N GLN A 7 -3.77 -1.97 -13.49
CA GLN A 7 -4.10 -3.05 -14.43
C GLN A 7 -2.84 -3.77 -14.93
N GLY A 8 -1.80 -3.03 -15.31
CA GLY A 8 -0.51 -3.59 -15.71
C GLY A 8 0.14 -4.40 -14.58
N TRP A 9 0.07 -3.91 -13.35
CA TRP A 9 0.53 -4.63 -12.17
C TRP A 9 -0.22 -5.96 -11.99
N ALA A 10 -1.56 -5.95 -12.07
CA ALA A 10 -2.37 -7.16 -11.92
C ALA A 10 -2.04 -8.22 -12.98
N LEU A 11 -1.90 -7.81 -14.25
CA LEU A 11 -1.51 -8.70 -15.34
C LEU A 11 -0.13 -9.32 -15.09
N ALA A 12 0.85 -8.52 -14.69
CA ALA A 12 2.21 -9.00 -14.40
C ALA A 12 2.26 -10.01 -13.24
N HIS A 13 1.28 -9.97 -12.33
CA HIS A 13 1.17 -10.88 -11.19
C HIS A 13 0.21 -12.05 -11.43
N GLY A 14 -0.11 -12.34 -12.69
CA GLY A 14 -0.87 -13.52 -13.10
C GLY A 14 -2.37 -13.42 -12.85
N TRP A 15 -2.92 -12.23 -12.61
CA TRP A 15 -4.37 -12.05 -12.56
C TRP A 15 -4.94 -12.20 -13.98
N ALA A 16 -5.95 -13.05 -14.12
CA ALA A 16 -6.51 -13.43 -15.42
C ALA A 16 -7.97 -13.00 -15.60
N GLY A 17 -8.47 -13.15 -16.84
CA GLY A 17 -9.83 -12.79 -17.22
C GLY A 17 -10.09 -11.29 -17.13
N LYS A 18 -11.29 -10.91 -16.69
CA LYS A 18 -11.72 -9.50 -16.55
C LYS A 18 -11.27 -8.84 -15.24
N ASN A 19 -10.52 -9.56 -14.40
CA ASN A 19 -10.10 -9.04 -13.10
C ASN A 19 -9.18 -7.82 -13.19
N PRO A 20 -8.17 -7.76 -14.10
CA PRO A 20 -7.32 -6.58 -14.25
C PRO A 20 -8.09 -5.34 -14.72
N GLU A 21 -8.98 -5.49 -15.69
CA GLU A 21 -9.84 -4.41 -16.20
C GLU A 21 -10.83 -3.93 -15.11
N GLY A 22 -11.40 -4.87 -14.36
CA GLY A 22 -12.25 -4.59 -13.21
C GLY A 22 -11.51 -3.81 -12.11
N LEU A 23 -10.24 -4.13 -11.87
CA LEU A 23 -9.38 -3.39 -10.93
C LEU A 23 -9.15 -1.96 -11.41
N ALA A 24 -8.82 -1.75 -12.69
CA ALA A 24 -8.68 -0.39 -13.24
C ALA A 24 -9.97 0.41 -13.12
N GLN A 25 -11.13 -0.19 -13.41
CA GLN A 25 -12.42 0.46 -13.24
C GLN A 25 -12.68 0.82 -11.77
N TYR A 26 -12.33 -0.08 -10.85
CA TYR A 26 -12.49 0.14 -9.42
C TYR A 26 -11.63 1.31 -8.91
N VAL A 27 -10.38 1.41 -9.40
CA VAL A 27 -9.47 2.53 -9.10
C VAL A 27 -10.02 3.85 -9.66
N ARG A 28 -10.52 3.84 -10.90
CA ARG A 28 -11.16 5.03 -11.52
C ARG A 28 -12.37 5.49 -10.71
N ASP A 29 -13.23 4.58 -10.30
CA ASP A 29 -14.40 4.87 -9.47
C ASP A 29 -13.99 5.53 -8.14
N ILE A 30 -13.01 4.95 -7.43
CA ILE A 30 -12.54 5.49 -6.14
C ILE A 30 -11.90 6.87 -6.31
N ASN A 31 -11.04 7.03 -7.31
CA ASN A 31 -10.40 8.32 -7.59
C ASN A 31 -11.44 9.39 -7.98
N GLY A 32 -12.51 8.99 -8.66
CA GLY A 32 -13.65 9.84 -8.99
C GLY A 32 -14.56 10.18 -7.79
N GLY A 33 -14.18 9.79 -6.58
CA GLY A 33 -14.93 10.08 -5.35
C GLY A 33 -16.07 9.12 -5.07
N LYS A 34 -16.32 8.14 -5.94
CA LYS A 34 -17.27 7.06 -5.65
C LYS A 34 -16.73 6.27 -4.47
N ARG A 35 -17.61 5.93 -3.54
CA ARG A 35 -17.33 4.99 -2.47
C ARG A 35 -18.08 3.71 -2.80
N PRO A 36 -17.43 2.71 -3.43
CA PRO A 36 -18.08 1.44 -3.73
C PRO A 36 -18.66 0.87 -2.44
N ARG A 37 -19.91 0.38 -2.49
CA ARG A 37 -20.49 -0.33 -1.34
C ARG A 37 -19.65 -1.58 -1.10
N ALA A 38 -18.78 -1.52 -0.09
CA ALA A 38 -18.12 -2.71 0.41
C ALA A 38 -19.23 -3.66 0.88
N ARG A 39 -19.37 -4.82 0.24
CA ARG A 39 -20.05 -5.93 0.90
C ARG A 39 -19.25 -6.21 2.18
N HIS A 40 -19.92 -6.57 3.28
CA HIS A 40 -19.32 -6.92 4.59
C HIS A 40 -18.45 -8.21 4.54
N VAL A 41 -17.71 -8.43 3.46
CA VAL A 41 -16.91 -9.63 3.20
C VAL A 41 -15.58 -9.56 3.95
N LEU A 42 -15.06 -8.36 4.21
CA LEU A 42 -13.85 -8.19 5.01
C LEU A 42 -14.21 -8.33 6.49
N ARG A 43 -13.95 -9.50 7.05
CA ARG A 43 -14.10 -9.77 8.48
C ARG A 43 -13.16 -8.86 9.29
N SER A 44 -13.58 -8.45 10.49
CA SER A 44 -12.82 -7.53 11.34
C SER A 44 -11.42 -8.04 11.67
N ASP A 45 -11.29 -9.34 11.94
CA ASP A 45 -10.03 -10.03 12.19
C ASP A 45 -9.03 -9.87 11.04
N TYR A 46 -9.50 -9.89 9.80
CA TYR A 46 -8.66 -9.67 8.63
C TYR A 46 -8.20 -8.21 8.51
N VAL A 47 -9.04 -7.25 8.87
CA VAL A 47 -8.65 -5.83 8.94
C VAL A 47 -7.59 -5.61 10.02
N ASP A 48 -7.75 -6.25 11.18
CA ASP A 48 -6.80 -6.16 12.28
C ASP A 48 -5.48 -6.85 11.95
N TYR A 49 -5.51 -7.99 11.25
CA TYR A 49 -4.32 -8.66 10.71
C TYR A 49 -3.53 -7.73 9.78
N LEU A 50 -4.22 -7.08 8.84
CA LEU A 50 -3.59 -6.11 7.94
C LEU A 50 -2.97 -4.97 8.75
N ARG A 51 -3.71 -4.32 9.66
CA ARG A 51 -3.20 -3.22 10.49
C ARG A 51 -1.92 -3.59 11.26
N GLN A 52 -1.87 -4.80 11.83
CA GLN A 52 -0.67 -5.29 12.53
C GLN A 52 0.52 -5.50 11.58
N GLY A 53 0.28 -6.03 10.39
CA GLY A 53 1.31 -6.19 9.36
C GLY A 53 1.93 -4.86 8.93
N TRP A 54 1.09 -3.84 8.72
CA TRP A 54 1.56 -2.48 8.38
C TRP A 54 2.40 -1.86 9.49
N HIS A 55 1.97 -2.00 10.76
CA HIS A 55 2.75 -1.49 11.90
C HIS A 55 4.15 -2.12 12.01
N ARG A 56 4.26 -3.44 11.79
CA ARG A 56 5.56 -4.13 11.78
C ARG A 56 6.47 -3.71 10.64
N ALA A 57 5.91 -3.56 9.43
CA ALA A 57 6.67 -3.10 8.27
C ALA A 57 7.21 -1.68 8.51
N THR A 58 6.40 -0.76 9.04
CA THR A 58 6.85 0.61 9.36
C THR A 58 7.94 0.65 10.42
N ILE A 59 7.81 -0.12 11.51
CA ILE A 59 8.85 -0.19 12.56
C ILE A 59 10.15 -0.77 12.02
N GLN A 60 10.08 -1.81 11.20
CA GLN A 60 11.26 -2.41 10.59
C GLN A 60 11.94 -1.43 9.62
N THR A 61 11.18 -0.70 8.80
CA THR A 61 11.72 0.33 7.89
C THR A 61 12.34 1.50 8.66
N LEU A 62 11.74 1.96 9.76
CA LEU A 62 12.33 3.00 10.61
C LEU A 62 13.61 2.51 11.30
N ARG A 63 13.64 1.25 11.73
CA ARG A 63 14.81 0.62 12.36
C ARG A 63 15.97 0.44 11.38
N THR A 64 15.71 0.04 10.14
CA THR A 64 16.75 -0.10 9.12
C THR A 64 17.27 1.26 8.67
N LYS A 65 16.39 2.24 8.44
CA LYS A 65 16.78 3.60 8.03
C LYS A 65 17.65 4.31 9.10
N ASN A 66 17.37 4.10 10.38
CA ASN A 66 18.16 4.65 11.49
C ASN A 66 19.55 3.98 11.65
N ARG A 67 19.70 2.71 11.21
CA ARG A 67 20.99 2.01 11.20
C ARG A 67 21.89 2.44 10.02
N SER A 68 21.30 3.02 8.98
CA SER A 68 22.01 3.47 7.76
C SER A 68 22.36 4.97 7.74
N GLN A 69 21.91 5.77 8.71
CA GLN A 69 22.42 7.14 8.87
C GLN A 69 23.78 7.09 9.58
N PRO A 70 24.89 7.51 8.93
CA PRO A 70 26.10 7.79 9.68
C PRO A 70 25.76 8.89 10.69
N ARG A 71 26.09 8.68 11.97
CA ARG A 71 25.99 9.70 13.01
C ARG A 71 26.78 10.92 12.53
N GLY A 72 26.07 11.92 12.03
CA GLY A 72 26.66 13.10 11.43
C GLY A 72 27.51 13.85 12.44
N SER A 73 28.77 14.06 12.06
CA SER A 73 29.48 15.34 12.12
C SER A 73 29.05 16.26 13.26
N ALA A 74 29.89 16.29 14.30
CA ALA A 74 29.87 17.31 15.32
C ALA A 74 30.10 18.69 14.67
N TYR A 75 29.02 19.47 14.55
CA TYR A 75 29.17 20.91 14.42
C TYR A 75 29.55 21.45 15.79
N LEU A 76 30.82 21.84 15.93
CA LEU A 76 31.33 22.62 17.05
C LEU A 76 30.57 23.94 17.13
N VAL A 77 30.07 24.21 18.34
CA VAL A 77 29.48 25.48 18.78
C VAL A 77 30.61 26.36 19.33
N ALA A 78 30.49 27.65 19.03
CA ALA A 78 31.20 28.82 19.56
C ALA A 78 32.61 29.11 19.01
#